data_AF-A0A352FIE3-F1
#
_entry.id   AF-A0A352FIE3-F1
#
_cell.length_a   1.000
_cell.length_b   1.000
_cell.length_c   1.000
_cell.angle_alpha   90.00
_cell.angle_beta   90.00
_cell.angle_gamma   90.00
#
_symmetry.space_group_name_H-M   'P 1'
#
loop_
_entity.id
_entity.type
_entity.pdbx_description
1 polymer ?
#
loop_
_entity_poly.entity_id
_entity_poly.type
_entity_poly.pdbx_seq_one_letter_code
_entity_poly.pdbx_strand_id
1 'polypeptide(L)'
;DFRTWAGTLVCACALARMRATDPASTNSIATAIEETATALGNTPAVSRDAYICPAVISSFEKGEVVGSYFESLQKLTSYRGTKLHRAEKALLR
;
A
#
# COMPACT_ATOMS: atom_id res chain seq x y z
N ASP A 1 -11.47 9.18 6.56
CA ASP A 1 -10.25 9.72 7.19
C ASP A 1 -9.11 9.66 6.17
N PHE A 2 -8.29 10.72 6.09
CA PHE A 2 -7.16 10.80 5.15
C PHE A 2 -6.04 9.83 5.51
N ARG A 3 -5.83 9.54 6.81
CA ARG A 3 -4.78 8.60 7.23
C ARG A 3 -5.16 7.16 6.88
N THR A 4 -6.42 6.75 7.03
CA THR A 4 -6.89 5.43 6.58
C THR A 4 -6.74 5.23 5.07
N TRP A 5 -7.07 6.26 4.28
CA TRP A 5 -6.90 6.20 2.83
C TRP A 5 -5.41 6.15 2.44
N ALA A 6 -4.57 6.98 3.07
CA ALA A 6 -3.13 7.00 2.81
C ALA A 6 -2.46 5.69 3.22
N GLY A 7 -2.82 5.12 4.38
CA GLY A 7 -2.29 3.83 4.85
C GLY A 7 -2.65 2.69 3.91
N THR A 8 -3.89 2.64 3.45
CA THR A 8 -4.35 1.65 2.47
C THR A 8 -3.60 1.78 1.13
N LEU A 9 -3.41 3.01 0.65
CA LEU A 9 -2.69 3.29 -0.59
C LEU A 9 -1.21 2.89 -0.52
N VAL A 10 -0.54 3.26 0.56
CA VAL A 10 0.85 2.89 0.82
C VAL A 10 1.00 1.36 0.84
N CYS A 11 0.16 0.67 1.59
CA CYS A 11 0.20 -0.78 1.70
C CYS A 11 -0.01 -1.45 0.33
N ALA A 12 -1.02 -1.03 -0.43
CA ALA A 12 -1.32 -1.57 -1.76
C ALA A 12 -0.15 -1.37 -2.75
N CYS A 13 0.46 -0.18 -2.75
CA CYS A 13 1.63 0.09 -3.59
C CYS A 13 2.86 -0.71 -3.17
N ALA A 14 3.11 -0.88 -1.88
CA ALA A 14 4.23 -1.69 -1.38
C ALA A 14 4.08 -3.16 -1.80
N LEU A 15 2.88 -3.72 -1.64
CA LEU A 15 2.55 -5.08 -2.08
C LEU A 15 2.70 -5.27 -3.59
N ALA A 16 2.21 -4.32 -4.40
CA ALA A 16 2.37 -4.36 -5.86
C ALA A 16 3.84 -4.35 -6.29
N ARG A 17 4.67 -3.52 -5.62
CA ARG A 17 6.11 -3.45 -5.88
C ARG A 17 6.83 -4.74 -5.48
N MET A 18 6.52 -5.29 -4.31
CA MET A 18 7.09 -6.56 -3.85
C MET A 18 6.72 -7.72 -4.77
N ARG A 19 5.45 -7.80 -5.20
CA ARG A 19 4.98 -8.80 -6.18
C ARG A 19 5.74 -8.73 -7.50
N ALA A 20 6.09 -7.54 -7.95
CA ALA A 20 6.83 -7.33 -9.19
C ALA A 20 8.32 -7.72 -9.07
N THR A 21 8.93 -7.55 -7.89
CA THR A 21 10.34 -7.86 -7.66
C THR A 21 10.57 -9.32 -7.26
N ASP A 22 9.73 -9.85 -6.38
CA ASP A 22 9.80 -11.23 -5.90
C ASP A 22 8.39 -11.82 -5.73
N PRO A 23 7.84 -12.44 -6.79
CA PRO A 23 6.50 -13.01 -6.75
C PRO A 23 6.32 -14.13 -5.72
N ALA A 24 7.41 -14.79 -5.31
CA ALA A 24 7.41 -15.94 -4.40
C ALA A 24 7.61 -15.53 -2.92
N SER A 25 7.82 -14.24 -2.64
CA SER A 25 8.06 -13.76 -1.29
C SER A 25 6.86 -13.98 -0.36
N THR A 26 7.08 -14.79 0.69
CA THR A 26 6.10 -15.08 1.74
C THR A 26 5.98 -13.95 2.78
N ASN A 27 6.95 -13.04 2.85
CA ASN A 27 7.00 -11.97 3.84
C ASN A 27 6.44 -10.63 3.34
N SER A 28 5.99 -10.57 2.08
CA SER A 28 5.51 -9.33 1.43
C SER A 28 4.48 -8.55 2.26
N ILE A 29 3.53 -9.25 2.89
CA ILE A 29 2.50 -8.62 3.73
C ILE A 29 3.11 -7.97 4.97
N ALA A 30 3.99 -8.68 5.67
CA ALA A 30 4.64 -8.15 6.87
C ALA A 30 5.47 -6.90 6.53
N THR A 31 6.29 -6.97 5.48
CA THR A 31 7.11 -5.85 5.03
C THR A 31 6.27 -4.66 4.57
N ALA A 32 5.15 -4.89 3.87
CA ALA A 32 4.26 -3.80 3.45
C ALA A 32 3.58 -3.10 4.64
N ILE A 33 3.23 -3.85 5.70
CA ILE A 33 2.66 -3.27 6.93
C ILE A 33 3.72 -2.46 7.67
N GLU A 34 4.96 -2.96 7.77
CA GLU A 34 6.08 -2.22 8.37
C GLU A 34 6.35 -0.91 7.63
N GLU A 35 6.41 -0.94 6.30
CA GLU A 35 6.61 0.25 5.48
C GLU A 35 5.47 1.27 5.67
N THR A 36 4.22 0.79 5.75
CA THR A 36 3.05 1.63 6.04
C THR A 36 3.15 2.26 7.42
N ALA A 37 3.57 1.49 8.42
CA ALA A 37 3.72 1.95 9.79
C ALA A 37 4.78 3.04 9.92
N THR A 38 5.94 2.84 9.28
CA THR A 38 6.98 3.87 9.16
C THR A 38 6.46 5.13 8.49
N ALA A 39 5.72 5.00 7.39
CA ALA A 39 5.17 6.14 6.65
C ALA A 39 4.18 6.97 7.48
N LEU A 40 3.39 6.32 8.34
CA LEU A 40 2.37 6.98 9.17
C LEU A 40 2.85 7.39 10.56
N GLY A 41 4.05 6.97 10.96
CA GLY A 41 4.59 7.19 12.32
C GLY A 41 3.86 6.38 13.39
N ASN A 42 3.38 5.18 13.06
CA ASN A 42 2.63 4.28 13.95
C ASN A 42 3.39 2.96 14.14
N THR A 43 2.89 2.08 15.02
CA THR A 43 3.36 0.69 15.07
C THR A 43 2.76 -0.16 13.95
N PRO A 44 3.38 -1.30 13.56
CA PRO A 44 2.80 -2.24 12.60
C PRO A 44 1.39 -2.70 12.98
N ALA A 45 1.17 -3.04 14.26
CA ALA A 45 -0.13 -3.46 14.77
C ALA A 45 -1.20 -2.36 14.59
N VAL A 46 -0.90 -1.13 15.03
CA VAL A 46 -1.84 0.00 14.88
C VAL A 46 -2.11 0.31 13.40
N SER A 47 -1.09 0.23 12.54
CA SER A 47 -1.25 0.49 11.11
C SER A 47 -2.13 -0.55 10.43
N ARG A 48 -1.91 -1.83 10.75
CA ARG A 48 -2.73 -2.94 10.27
C ARG A 48 -4.18 -2.80 10.70
N ASP A 49 -4.44 -2.46 11.96
CA ASP A 49 -5.80 -2.49 12.51
C ASP A 49 -6.61 -1.23 12.20
N ALA A 50 -5.97 -0.05 12.15
CA ALA A 50 -6.67 1.23 12.05
C ALA A 50 -6.52 1.97 10.71
N TYR A 51 -5.48 1.64 9.93
CA TYR A 51 -5.09 2.46 8.77
C TYR A 51 -5.00 1.69 7.45
N ILE A 52 -5.06 0.36 7.47
CA ILE A 52 -5.00 -0.48 6.28
C ILE A 52 -6.37 -1.16 6.08
N CYS A 53 -6.97 -0.97 4.91
CA CYS A 53 -8.17 -1.73 4.55
C CYS A 53 -7.82 -3.22 4.39
N PRO A 54 -8.50 -4.14 5.12
CA PRO A 54 -8.21 -5.57 5.05
C PRO A 54 -8.32 -6.17 3.64
N ALA A 55 -9.19 -5.59 2.80
CA ALA A 55 -9.39 -6.02 1.41
C ALA A 55 -8.10 -5.97 0.58
N VAL A 56 -7.18 -5.04 0.85
CA VAL A 56 -5.89 -4.97 0.16
C VAL A 56 -5.03 -6.20 0.44
N ILE A 57 -5.01 -6.66 1.69
CA ILE A 57 -4.27 -7.86 2.10
C ILE A 57 -4.91 -9.09 1.47
N SER A 58 -6.25 -9.21 1.55
CA SER A 58 -6.98 -10.34 0.99
C SER A 58 -6.86 -10.43 -0.55
N SER A 59 -6.83 -9.31 -1.27
CA SER A 59 -6.57 -9.29 -2.71
C SER A 59 -5.15 -9.76 -3.02
N PHE A 60 -4.14 -9.31 -2.27
CA PHE A 60 -2.77 -9.76 -2.45
C PHE A 60 -2.61 -11.27 -2.25
N GLU A 61 -3.27 -11.84 -1.23
CA GLU A 61 -3.29 -13.29 -0.98
C GLU A 61 -3.91 -14.08 -2.14
N LYS A 62 -4.88 -13.49 -2.85
CA LYS A 62 -5.48 -14.05 -4.08
C LYS A 62 -4.59 -13.82 -5.32
N GLY A 63 -3.46 -13.14 -5.15
CA GLY A 63 -2.54 -12.78 -6.21
C GLY A 63 -2.93 -11.55 -7.02
N GLU A 64 -3.92 -10.79 -6.55
CA GLU A 64 -4.36 -9.54 -7.14
C GLU A 64 -3.59 -8.36 -6.53
N VAL A 65 -3.07 -7.47 -7.36
CA VAL A 65 -2.41 -6.24 -6.91
C VAL A 65 -2.88 -5.07 -7.75
N VAL A 66 -2.82 -3.87 -7.17
CA VAL A 66 -2.91 -2.64 -7.98
C VAL A 66 -1.75 -2.61 -8.98
N GLY A 67 -1.92 -1.88 -10.09
CA GLY A 67 -0.80 -1.65 -10.99
C GLY A 67 0.38 -1.02 -10.25
N SER A 68 1.61 -1.37 -10.63
CA SER A 68 2.81 -0.71 -10.11
C SER A 68 2.89 0.70 -10.72
N TYR A 69 2.26 1.67 -10.07
CA TYR A 69 2.23 3.06 -10.52
C TYR A 69 3.35 3.91 -9.91
N PHE A 70 4.17 3.34 -9.02
CA PHE A 70 5.27 4.02 -8.34
C PHE A 70 6.44 3.07 -8.06
N GLU A 71 7.65 3.62 -8.16
CA GLU A 71 8.90 2.89 -7.87
C GLU A 71 9.28 2.95 -6.38
N SER A 72 8.80 3.95 -5.64
CA SER A 72 9.08 4.11 -4.21
C SER A 72 8.01 4.91 -3.48
N LEU A 73 7.92 4.71 -2.16
CA LEU A 73 7.01 5.45 -1.27
C LEU A 73 7.25 6.96 -1.31
N GLN A 74 8.51 7.40 -1.37
CA GLN A 74 8.85 8.82 -1.47
C GLN A 74 8.26 9.47 -2.72
N LYS A 75 8.17 8.73 -3.84
CA LYS A 75 7.56 9.22 -5.09
C LYS A 75 6.03 9.33 -4.97
N LEU A 76 5.41 8.42 -4.22
CA LEU A 76 3.99 8.47 -3.89
C LEU A 76 3.65 9.69 -3.00
N THR A 77 4.42 9.91 -1.93
CA THR A 77 4.13 10.98 -0.95
C THR A 77 4.53 12.39 -1.43
N SER A 78 5.47 12.48 -2.37
CA SER A 78 5.88 13.74 -3.00
C SER A 78 4.96 14.21 -4.12
N TYR A 79 4.04 13.36 -4.60
CA TYR A 79 3.04 13.78 -5.59
C TYR A 79 2.12 14.86 -5.00
N ARG A 80 2.06 16.01 -5.66
CA ARG A 80 1.21 17.16 -5.34
C ARG A 80 0.41 17.53 -6.59
N GLY A 81 -0.63 16.76 -6.88
CA GLY A 81 -1.52 16.99 -8.03
C GLY A 81 -2.92 17.44 -7.61
N THR A 82 -3.65 18.08 -8.52
CA THR A 82 -5.06 18.47 -8.34
C THR A 82 -6.05 17.38 -8.80
N LYS A 83 -5.56 16.22 -9.25
CA LYS A 83 -6.35 15.09 -9.75
C LYS A 83 -5.97 13.81 -8.99
N LEU A 84 -6.92 12.87 -8.90
CA LEU A 84 -6.66 11.54 -8.34
C LEU A 84 -5.52 10.85 -9.11
N HIS A 85 -4.50 10.39 -8.38
CA HIS A 85 -3.41 9.61 -8.96
C HIS A 85 -3.91 8.24 -9.44
N ARG A 86 -3.22 7.60 -10.40
CA ARG A 86 -3.63 6.28 -10.95
C ARG A 86 -3.77 5.19 -9.90
N ALA A 87 -2.89 5.20 -8.90
CA ALA A 87 -2.94 4.27 -7.77
C ALA A 87 -4.19 4.51 -6.88
N GLU A 88 -4.55 5.77 -6.68
CA GLU A 88 -5.74 6.14 -5.91
C GLU A 88 -7.01 5.69 -6.63
N LYS A 89 -7.05 5.88 -7.95
CA LYS A 89 -8.16 5.40 -8.80
C LYS A 89 -8.26 3.87 -8.81
N ALA A 90 -7.13 3.16 -8.72
CA ALA A 90 -7.12 1.70 -8.69
C ALA A 90 -7.76 1.11 -7.42
N LEU A 91 -7.79 1.86 -6.32
CA LEU A 91 -8.43 1.46 -5.07
C LEU A 91 -9.95 1.72 -5.02
N LEU A 92 -10.50 2.48 -5.98
CA LEU A 92 -11.93 2.81 -6.03
C LEU A 92 -12.76 1.81 -6.85
N ARG A 93 -12.20 0.64 -7.17
CA ARG A 93 -12.83 -0.37 -8.04
C ARG A 93 -13.60 -1.41 -7.27
#